data_AF-A0AAW0MDE7-F1
#
_entry.id   AF-A0AAW0MDE7-F1
#
_cell.length_a   1.000
_cell.length_b   1.000
_cell.length_c   1.000
_cell.angle_alpha   90.00
_cell.angle_beta   90.00
_cell.angle_gamma   90.00
#
_symmetry.space_group_name_H-M   'P 1'
#
loop_
_entity.id
_entity.type
_entity.pdbx_description
1 polymer ?
#
loop_
_entity_poly.entity_id
_entity_poly.type
_entity_poly.pdbx_seq_one_letter_code
_entity_poly.pdbx_strand_id
1 'polypeptide(L)'
;LESISEDKAVVERKQNLLNFVPSLRSGEWSDIGGRDYMEDTHICIGDLAKKFGINSYSDEVISFYGPGFLHWSLLSLLVANAGDCRAVLSRGGTAIEMSKDHRPCCTKERTRIESLGGYVADGYLNGQLGVTRALGDWHLEGMKGMGEKLGPLSAEPELKLVTLTKEDEFLIIGSDGIWDMFFSQNCIDFARRRLQEHNDVKLCCKQIVEEAIKRGATDNLTVVMVSFHMEPPAHVVVERGRVRRSISTEGLQNLRGLLDC
;
A
#
# COMPACT_ATOMS: atom_id res chain seq x y z
N LEU A 1 -34.00 21.35 16.13
CA LEU A 1 -32.91 21.01 17.07
C LEU A 1 -31.84 20.09 16.44
N GLU A 2 -31.94 19.74 15.14
CA GLU A 2 -31.01 18.81 14.48
C GLU A 2 -29.84 19.47 13.72
N SER A 3 -29.82 20.80 13.54
CA SER A 3 -28.78 21.47 12.74
C SER A 3 -27.47 21.77 13.50
N ILE A 4 -27.42 21.60 14.82
CA ILE A 4 -26.27 21.97 15.65
C ILE A 4 -25.26 20.81 15.80
N SER A 5 -25.69 19.55 15.61
CA SER A 5 -24.78 18.39 15.75
C SER A 5 -23.94 18.13 14.50
N GLU A 6 -24.48 18.36 13.30
CA GLU A 6 -23.73 18.18 12.05
C GLU A 6 -22.62 19.22 11.90
N ASP A 7 -22.89 20.49 12.21
CA ASP A 7 -21.90 21.55 12.15
C ASP A 7 -20.76 21.33 13.15
N LYS A 8 -21.05 20.84 14.37
CA LYS A 8 -20.01 20.49 15.34
C LYS A 8 -19.15 19.32 14.87
N ALA A 9 -19.75 18.26 14.32
CA ALA A 9 -19.00 17.11 13.79
C ALA A 9 -18.13 17.48 12.58
N VAL A 10 -18.59 18.41 11.73
CA VAL A 10 -17.81 18.93 10.58
C VAL A 10 -16.68 19.83 11.05
N VAL A 11 -16.91 20.70 12.04
CA VAL A 11 -15.86 21.57 12.62
C VAL A 11 -14.81 20.75 13.37
N GLU A 12 -15.23 19.73 14.12
CA GLU A 12 -14.33 18.83 14.87
C GLU A 12 -13.53 17.92 13.91
N ARG A 13 -14.13 17.44 12.82
CA ARG A 13 -13.40 16.76 11.73
C ARG A 13 -12.38 17.70 11.07
N LYS A 14 -12.75 18.94 10.77
CA LYS A 14 -11.84 19.93 10.19
C LYS A 14 -10.69 20.29 11.14
N GLN A 15 -10.95 20.52 12.42
CA GLN A 15 -9.89 20.78 13.42
C GLN A 15 -8.97 19.57 13.63
N ASN A 16 -9.49 18.36 13.59
CA ASN A 16 -8.69 17.13 13.70
C ASN A 16 -7.76 16.89 12.50
N LEU A 17 -8.17 17.29 11.30
CA LEU A 17 -7.32 17.24 10.10
C LEU A 17 -6.09 18.15 10.20
N LEU A 18 -6.16 19.20 11.02
CA LEU A 18 -5.24 20.33 10.95
C LEU A 18 -4.12 20.30 12.00
N ASN A 19 -4.17 19.37 12.96
CA ASN A 19 -3.23 19.27 14.09
C ASN A 19 -2.57 17.89 14.21
N PHE A 20 -2.61 17.05 13.18
CA PHE A 20 -1.98 15.74 13.24
C PHE A 20 -0.47 15.84 12.98
N VAL A 21 0.33 15.63 14.02
CA VAL A 21 1.79 15.45 13.91
C VAL A 21 2.08 13.96 14.11
N PRO A 22 2.41 13.22 13.04
CA PRO A 22 2.66 11.79 13.15
C PRO A 22 3.98 11.50 13.87
N SER A 23 4.00 10.39 14.60
CA SER A 23 5.20 9.82 15.20
C SER A 23 5.66 8.64 14.36
N LEU A 24 6.79 8.79 13.68
CA LEU A 24 7.26 7.78 12.74
C LEU A 24 8.03 6.65 13.45
N ARG A 25 7.55 5.42 13.27
CA ARG A 25 8.27 4.19 13.64
C ARG A 25 8.30 3.28 12.43
N SER A 26 9.45 2.72 12.11
CA SER A 26 9.58 1.82 10.96
C SER A 26 10.13 0.46 11.34
N GLY A 27 9.79 -0.52 10.52
CA GLY A 27 10.39 -1.84 10.56
C GLY A 27 10.39 -2.47 9.18
N GLU A 28 11.31 -3.39 8.99
CA GLU A 28 11.46 -4.14 7.76
C GLU A 28 11.73 -5.60 8.10
N TRP A 29 11.36 -6.48 7.19
CA TRP A 29 11.82 -7.87 7.21
C TRP A 29 11.90 -8.40 5.80
N SER A 30 12.95 -9.17 5.55
CA SER A 30 13.15 -9.88 4.30
C SER A 30 13.48 -11.34 4.55
N ASP A 31 13.01 -12.22 3.68
CA ASP A 31 13.32 -13.64 3.66
C ASP A 31 13.48 -14.10 2.20
N ILE A 32 14.43 -15.00 1.97
CA ILE A 32 14.73 -15.53 0.63
C ILE A 32 13.58 -16.41 0.10
N GLY A 33 12.74 -16.93 0.99
CA GLY A 33 11.64 -17.82 0.65
C GLY A 33 12.16 -19.12 0.06
N GLY A 34 11.55 -19.55 -1.06
CA GLY A 34 11.92 -20.78 -1.76
C GLY A 34 13.00 -20.61 -2.83
N ARG A 35 13.56 -19.40 -2.99
CA ARG A 35 14.55 -19.07 -4.04
C ARG A 35 15.97 -19.43 -3.61
N ASP A 36 16.85 -19.59 -4.60
CA ASP A 36 18.28 -19.86 -4.37
C ASP A 36 19.08 -18.60 -3.99
N TYR A 37 18.59 -17.42 -4.36
CA TYR A 37 19.21 -16.12 -4.05
C TYR A 37 18.15 -15.03 -3.80
N MET A 38 18.60 -13.92 -3.21
CA MET A 38 17.77 -12.76 -2.88
C MET A 38 17.93 -11.68 -3.96
N GLU A 39 16.89 -11.47 -4.76
CA GLU A 39 16.81 -10.44 -5.79
C GLU A 39 16.26 -9.12 -5.22
N ASP A 40 15.37 -9.24 -4.24
CA ASP A 40 14.76 -8.11 -3.54
C ASP A 40 15.83 -7.26 -2.83
N THR A 41 15.86 -5.97 -3.19
CA THR A 41 16.68 -4.96 -2.50
C THR A 41 15.78 -3.81 -2.05
N HIS A 42 15.90 -3.41 -0.79
CA HIS A 42 15.24 -2.22 -0.27
C HIS A 42 16.26 -1.29 0.38
N ILE A 43 16.08 0.02 0.16
CA ILE A 43 16.90 1.05 0.80
C ILE A 43 15.93 1.98 1.52
N CYS A 44 15.91 1.89 2.86
CA CYS A 44 15.17 2.82 3.69
C CYS A 44 16.04 4.06 3.92
N ILE A 45 15.71 5.18 3.26
CA ILE A 45 16.37 6.46 3.51
C ILE A 45 15.37 7.35 4.24
N GLY A 46 15.47 7.37 5.57
CA GLY A 46 14.58 8.18 6.42
C GLY A 46 14.63 9.68 6.14
N ASP A 47 15.67 10.16 5.43
CA ASP A 47 15.86 11.58 5.10
C ASP A 47 16.44 11.77 3.69
N LEU A 48 15.74 11.23 2.69
CA LEU A 48 16.13 11.33 1.27
C LEU A 48 16.36 12.79 0.86
N ALA A 49 15.57 13.72 1.40
CA ALA A 49 15.66 15.15 1.15
C ALA A 49 17.03 15.73 1.56
N LYS A 50 17.52 15.46 2.79
CA LYS A 50 18.85 15.91 3.21
C LYS A 50 19.97 15.33 2.33
N LYS A 51 19.83 14.08 1.87
CA LYS A 51 20.85 13.41 1.05
C LYS A 51 20.98 13.96 -0.38
N PHE A 52 19.91 14.51 -0.97
CA PHE A 52 19.95 15.15 -2.29
C PHE A 52 20.28 16.66 -2.22
N GLY A 53 20.90 17.12 -1.13
CA GLY A 53 21.39 18.49 -1.02
C GLY A 53 20.29 19.53 -0.78
N ILE A 54 19.10 19.10 -0.35
CA ILE A 54 18.11 20.02 0.21
C ILE A 54 18.58 20.36 1.62
N ASN A 55 19.42 21.41 1.74
CA ASN A 55 19.96 21.89 3.02
C ASN A 55 18.82 22.38 3.93
N SER A 56 18.41 21.58 4.92
CA SER A 56 17.51 22.01 5.98
C SER A 56 18.25 22.10 7.32
N TYR A 57 18.22 23.28 7.92
CA TYR A 57 18.68 23.54 9.29
C TYR A 57 17.59 23.16 10.30
N SER A 58 17.32 21.87 10.49
CA SER A 58 16.77 21.24 11.73
C SER A 58 16.13 19.88 11.44
N ASP A 59 16.17 18.98 12.42
CA ASP A 59 15.54 17.64 12.41
C ASP A 59 14.00 17.68 12.61
N GLU A 60 13.34 18.78 12.24
CA GLU A 60 11.88 18.90 12.34
C GLU A 60 11.27 19.08 10.96
N VAL A 61 10.24 18.29 10.68
CA VAL A 61 9.40 18.41 9.48
C VAL A 61 8.82 19.83 9.42
N ILE A 62 9.22 20.64 8.43
CA ILE A 62 8.67 21.98 8.21
C ILE A 62 7.93 22.04 6.88
N SER A 63 6.69 22.54 6.91
CA SER A 63 6.03 23.22 5.79
C SER A 63 6.22 24.73 5.91
N PHE A 64 6.52 25.41 4.80
CA PHE A 64 6.68 26.87 4.73
C PHE A 64 5.36 27.60 4.90
N TYR A 65 5.32 28.70 5.68
CA TYR A 65 4.62 29.94 5.32
C TYR A 65 5.33 31.17 5.92
N GLY A 66 5.36 32.27 5.15
CA GLY A 66 5.99 33.55 5.48
C GLY A 66 5.38 34.31 6.68
N PRO A 67 5.86 35.52 6.99
CA PRO A 67 5.73 36.13 8.31
C PRO A 67 4.29 36.57 8.58
N GLY A 68 3.60 35.82 9.44
CA GLY A 68 2.28 36.17 9.94
C GLY A 68 1.56 34.92 10.44
N PHE A 69 1.74 34.62 11.73
CA PHE A 69 0.95 33.70 12.57
C PHE A 69 -0.14 32.86 11.86
N LEU A 70 0.04 31.53 11.79
CA LEU A 70 -0.97 30.48 12.06
C LEU A 70 -0.38 29.07 11.80
N HIS A 71 -0.48 28.20 12.81
CA HIS A 71 -0.04 26.80 12.86
C HIS A 71 -0.83 25.90 11.90
N TRP A 72 -0.15 25.19 10.97
CA TRP A 72 -0.74 24.14 10.12
C TRP A 72 0.31 23.09 9.71
N SER A 73 0.48 22.02 10.48
CA SER A 73 1.39 20.92 10.13
C SER A 73 0.62 19.80 9.43
N LEU A 74 0.36 19.94 8.13
CA LEU A 74 -0.17 18.85 7.31
C LEU A 74 0.99 18.00 6.78
N LEU A 75 1.17 16.77 7.29
CA LEU A 75 2.14 15.84 6.69
C LEU A 75 1.54 15.22 5.42
N SER A 76 2.29 15.25 4.33
CA SER A 76 1.90 14.62 3.06
C SER A 76 2.71 13.35 2.82
N LEU A 77 2.04 12.28 2.39
CA LEU A 77 2.63 11.02 1.95
C LEU A 77 2.56 10.93 0.43
N LEU A 78 3.72 10.88 -0.22
CA LEU A 78 3.85 10.63 -1.65
C LEU A 78 4.36 9.20 -1.86
N VAL A 79 3.59 8.40 -2.59
CA VAL A 79 4.00 7.07 -3.06
C VAL A 79 4.29 7.14 -4.55
N ALA A 80 5.45 6.65 -4.95
CA ALA A 80 5.88 6.53 -6.34
C ALA A 80 6.13 5.05 -6.65
N ASN A 81 5.33 4.45 -7.54
CA ASN A 81 5.46 3.03 -7.87
C ASN A 81 5.85 2.82 -9.33
N ALA A 82 6.89 2.02 -9.57
CA ALA A 82 7.31 1.56 -10.90
C ALA A 82 7.72 0.08 -10.77
N GLY A 83 6.76 -0.80 -11.05
CA GLY A 83 6.89 -2.24 -10.77
C GLY A 83 5.61 -2.83 -10.19
N ASP A 84 5.69 -4.06 -9.71
CA ASP A 84 4.62 -4.85 -9.14
C ASP A 84 4.68 -5.03 -7.61
N CYS A 85 5.63 -4.35 -6.95
CA CYS A 85 5.49 -4.02 -5.54
C CYS A 85 4.20 -3.21 -5.30
N ARG A 86 3.66 -3.33 -4.08
CA ARG A 86 2.45 -2.60 -3.67
C ARG A 86 2.64 -1.90 -2.34
N ALA A 87 2.05 -0.71 -2.24
CA ALA A 87 1.95 0.09 -1.03
C ALA A 87 0.48 0.23 -0.62
N VAL A 88 0.16 -0.07 0.64
CA VAL A 88 -1.20 -0.07 1.20
C VAL A 88 -1.20 0.69 2.52
N LEU A 89 -2.04 1.71 2.62
CA LEU A 89 -2.21 2.54 3.81
C LEU A 89 -3.38 2.01 4.66
N SER A 90 -3.15 1.79 5.96
CA SER A 90 -4.24 1.56 6.91
C SER A 90 -4.84 2.88 7.35
N ARG A 91 -6.14 3.10 7.09
CA ARG A 91 -6.90 4.23 7.62
C ARG A 91 -8.12 3.73 8.38
N GLY A 92 -8.12 3.88 9.70
CA GLY A 92 -9.22 3.46 10.56
C GLY A 92 -9.65 2.00 10.38
N GLY A 93 -8.74 1.14 9.88
CA GLY A 93 -8.98 -0.29 9.68
C GLY A 93 -9.29 -0.67 8.26
N THR A 94 -9.37 0.30 7.37
CA THR A 94 -9.59 0.06 5.95
C THR A 94 -8.27 0.16 5.20
N ALA A 95 -8.02 -0.80 4.32
CA ALA A 95 -6.92 -0.75 3.38
C ALA A 95 -7.21 0.28 2.28
N ILE A 96 -6.30 1.23 2.12
CA ILE A 96 -6.31 2.21 1.03
C ILE A 96 -5.11 1.90 0.12
N GLU A 97 -5.40 1.51 -1.11
CA GLU A 97 -4.37 1.25 -2.12
C GLU A 97 -3.60 2.53 -2.43
N MET A 98 -2.31 2.57 -2.10
CA MET A 98 -1.43 3.72 -2.36
C MET A 98 -0.66 3.59 -3.67
N SER A 99 -0.57 2.38 -4.21
CA SER A 99 -0.06 2.12 -5.55
C SER A 99 -0.92 1.09 -6.28
N LYS A 100 -0.62 0.87 -7.56
CA LYS A 100 -1.14 -0.22 -8.36
C LYS A 100 0.02 -0.97 -8.97
N ASP A 101 -0.07 -2.29 -8.96
CA ASP A 101 0.94 -3.16 -9.54
C ASP A 101 0.96 -2.96 -11.06
N HIS A 102 2.15 -2.82 -11.62
CA HIS A 102 2.36 -2.65 -13.04
C HIS A 102 2.65 -3.98 -13.73
N ARG A 103 1.65 -4.87 -13.78
CA ARG A 103 1.76 -6.20 -14.41
C ARG A 103 1.17 -6.25 -15.83
N PRO A 104 1.63 -7.14 -16.72
CA PRO A 104 1.13 -7.26 -18.09
C PRO A 104 -0.37 -7.62 -18.20
N CYS A 105 -0.96 -8.17 -17.14
CA CYS A 105 -2.40 -8.45 -17.06
C CYS A 105 -3.26 -7.19 -16.81
N CYS A 106 -2.67 -6.07 -16.40
CA CYS A 106 -3.39 -4.83 -16.13
C CYS A 106 -3.86 -4.19 -17.44
N THR A 107 -5.17 -3.95 -17.58
CA THR A 107 -5.77 -3.42 -18.83
C THR A 107 -5.16 -2.10 -19.28
N LYS A 108 -4.86 -1.18 -18.34
CA LYS A 108 -4.22 0.11 -18.64
C LYS A 108 -2.81 -0.08 -19.21
N GLU A 109 -2.01 -0.95 -18.58
CA GLU A 109 -0.64 -1.21 -19.03
C GLU A 109 -0.64 -1.97 -20.37
N ARG A 110 -1.51 -2.97 -20.55
CA ARG A 110 -1.67 -3.66 -21.83
C ARG A 110 -1.98 -2.70 -22.97
N THR A 111 -2.95 -1.79 -22.78
CA THR A 111 -3.32 -0.79 -23.79
C THR A 111 -2.13 0.12 -24.13
N ARG A 112 -1.37 0.56 -23.12
CA ARG A 112 -0.16 1.37 -23.31
C ARG A 112 0.90 0.60 -24.10
N ILE A 113 1.18 -0.65 -23.73
CA ILE A 113 2.17 -1.52 -24.38
C ILE A 113 1.84 -1.72 -25.86
N GLU A 114 0.59 -2.08 -26.16
CA GLU A 114 0.12 -2.33 -27.54
C GLU A 114 0.21 -1.05 -28.39
N SER A 115 -0.10 0.12 -27.82
CA SER A 115 0.03 1.41 -28.51
C SER A 115 1.48 1.78 -28.86
N LEU A 116 2.45 1.18 -28.17
CA LEU A 116 3.89 1.37 -28.38
C LEU A 116 4.51 0.24 -29.21
N GLY A 117 3.69 -0.64 -29.78
CA GLY A 117 4.13 -1.77 -30.62
C GLY A 117 4.67 -2.97 -29.84
N GLY A 118 4.51 -2.99 -28.51
CA GLY A 118 4.77 -4.17 -27.69
C GLY A 118 3.56 -5.10 -27.64
N TYR A 119 3.74 -6.27 -27.02
CA TYR A 119 2.67 -7.25 -26.82
C TYR A 119 2.84 -7.98 -25.48
N VAL A 120 1.81 -8.74 -25.07
CA VAL A 120 1.87 -9.60 -23.89
C VAL A 120 1.73 -11.05 -24.34
N ALA A 121 2.72 -11.88 -24.03
CA ALA A 121 2.73 -13.32 -24.33
C ALA A 121 2.95 -14.11 -23.04
N ASP A 122 2.09 -15.09 -22.76
CA ASP A 122 2.11 -15.94 -21.57
C ASP A 122 2.21 -15.19 -20.22
N GLY A 123 1.66 -13.97 -20.17
CA GLY A 123 1.71 -13.13 -18.97
C GLY A 123 2.95 -12.23 -18.87
N TYR A 124 3.85 -12.28 -19.86
CA TYR A 124 5.09 -11.50 -19.91
C TYR A 124 5.04 -10.41 -20.99
N LEU A 125 5.57 -9.24 -20.68
CA LEU A 125 5.82 -8.16 -21.64
C LEU A 125 6.82 -8.63 -22.70
N ASN A 126 6.43 -8.56 -23.96
CA ASN A 126 7.17 -9.07 -25.13
C ASN A 126 7.66 -10.52 -24.94
N GLY A 127 6.98 -11.32 -24.11
CA GLY A 127 7.38 -12.69 -23.78
C GLY A 127 8.62 -12.81 -22.88
N GLN A 128 9.08 -11.71 -22.27
CA GLN A 128 10.36 -11.68 -21.53
C GLN A 128 10.22 -11.22 -20.07
N LEU A 129 9.38 -10.21 -19.76
CA LEU A 129 9.39 -9.57 -18.44
C LEU A 129 8.03 -9.64 -17.73
N GLY A 130 8.04 -10.05 -16.45
CA GLY A 130 6.82 -10.17 -15.62
C GLY A 130 6.22 -8.82 -15.19
N VAL A 131 6.94 -7.73 -15.41
CA VAL A 131 6.54 -6.35 -15.10
C VAL A 131 6.47 -5.50 -16.36
N THR A 132 5.72 -4.41 -16.29
CA THR A 132 5.52 -3.45 -17.39
C THR A 132 6.19 -2.11 -17.13
N ARG A 133 6.65 -1.90 -15.89
CA ARG A 133 7.45 -0.76 -15.48
C ARG A 133 8.58 -1.21 -14.58
N ALA A 134 9.79 -0.72 -14.85
CA ALA A 134 10.98 -1.05 -14.08
C ALA A 134 12.06 0.01 -14.30
N LEU A 135 12.87 0.25 -13.26
CA LEU A 135 14.14 0.95 -13.38
C LEU A 135 15.21 -0.07 -13.74
N GLY A 136 15.50 -0.27 -15.01
CA GLY A 136 16.21 -1.50 -15.34
C GLY A 136 16.36 -1.82 -16.80
N ASP A 137 16.91 -3.01 -17.00
CA ASP A 137 16.66 -3.86 -18.17
C ASP A 137 17.03 -3.22 -19.50
N TRP A 138 18.06 -2.38 -19.48
CA TRP A 138 18.62 -1.73 -20.67
C TRP A 138 19.15 -2.72 -21.71
N HIS A 139 19.42 -3.97 -21.31
CA HIS A 139 19.95 -5.01 -22.19
C HIS A 139 18.85 -5.79 -22.94
N LEU A 140 17.57 -5.58 -22.63
CA LEU A 140 16.47 -6.28 -23.29
C LEU A 140 16.07 -5.59 -24.59
N GLU A 141 16.23 -6.29 -25.70
CA GLU A 141 15.87 -5.78 -27.02
C GLU A 141 14.36 -5.56 -27.15
N GLY A 142 13.96 -4.44 -27.76
CA GLY A 142 12.55 -4.10 -27.98
C GLY A 142 11.79 -3.61 -26.74
N MET A 143 12.46 -3.45 -25.59
CA MET A 143 11.82 -2.95 -24.36
C MET A 143 11.78 -1.43 -24.26
N LYS A 144 12.84 -0.78 -24.72
CA LYS A 144 12.96 0.68 -24.77
C LYS A 144 12.84 1.15 -26.21
N GLY A 145 12.24 2.31 -26.40
CA GLY A 145 12.12 2.85 -27.74
C GLY A 145 13.47 3.39 -28.22
N MET A 146 13.63 3.45 -29.54
CA MET A 146 14.84 3.95 -30.19
C MET A 146 14.67 5.45 -30.48
N GLY A 147 15.65 6.26 -30.04
CA GLY A 147 15.61 7.72 -30.24
C GLY A 147 14.50 8.39 -29.42
N GLU A 148 13.59 9.12 -30.08
CA GLU A 148 12.50 9.86 -29.43
C GLU A 148 11.24 9.01 -29.17
N LYS A 149 11.17 7.77 -29.68
CA LYS A 149 10.02 6.88 -29.42
C LYS A 149 10.10 6.30 -28.02
N LEU A 150 8.98 6.26 -27.30
CA LEU A 150 8.85 5.52 -26.05
C LEU A 150 8.75 4.01 -26.33
N GLY A 151 9.33 3.19 -25.43
CA GLY A 151 9.22 1.74 -25.49
C GLY A 151 8.12 1.18 -24.60
N PRO A 152 7.73 -0.09 -24.77
CA PRO A 152 6.67 -0.70 -23.97
C PRO A 152 7.04 -0.85 -22.49
N LEU A 153 8.32 -0.98 -22.12
CA LEU A 153 8.78 -0.93 -20.74
C LEU A 153 8.98 0.53 -20.30
N SER A 154 8.26 0.96 -19.28
CA SER A 154 8.37 2.34 -18.77
C SER A 154 9.18 2.42 -17.46
N ALA A 155 10.01 3.45 -17.34
CA ALA A 155 10.66 3.81 -16.07
C ALA A 155 9.84 4.87 -15.28
N GLU A 156 8.73 5.35 -15.84
CA GLU A 156 7.91 6.40 -15.24
C GLU A 156 7.02 5.85 -14.12
N PRO A 157 7.16 6.32 -12.87
CA PRO A 157 6.34 5.86 -11.77
C PRO A 157 4.92 6.43 -11.81
N GLU A 158 3.93 5.66 -11.34
CA GLU A 158 2.64 6.22 -10.94
C GLU A 158 2.79 6.87 -9.56
N LEU A 159 2.36 8.14 -9.45
CA LEU A 159 2.44 8.92 -8.22
C LEU A 159 1.07 9.02 -7.55
N LYS A 160 1.03 8.82 -6.23
CA LYS A 160 -0.14 9.12 -5.41
C LYS A 160 0.25 9.92 -4.18
N LEU A 161 -0.31 11.12 -4.07
CA LEU A 161 -0.15 12.02 -2.95
C LEU A 161 -1.40 11.99 -2.06
N VAL A 162 -1.23 11.82 -0.76
CA VAL A 162 -2.30 11.96 0.22
C VAL A 162 -1.83 12.80 1.40
N THR A 163 -2.72 13.60 1.95
CA THR A 163 -2.50 14.24 3.25
C THR A 163 -2.81 13.23 4.34
N LEU A 164 -1.87 13.04 5.26
CA LEU A 164 -2.03 12.17 6.41
C LEU A 164 -2.93 12.84 7.45
N THR A 165 -3.69 11.99 8.12
CA THR A 165 -4.73 12.31 9.09
C THR A 165 -4.52 11.45 10.32
N LYS A 166 -5.11 11.80 11.46
CA LYS A 166 -4.98 11.01 12.69
C LYS A 166 -5.57 9.60 12.58
N GLU A 167 -6.39 9.36 11.56
CA GLU A 167 -6.96 8.05 11.24
C GLU A 167 -5.99 7.16 10.45
N ASP A 168 -4.89 7.71 9.91
CA ASP A 168 -3.86 6.96 9.18
C ASP A 168 -2.87 6.31 10.13
N GLU A 169 -2.89 4.99 10.19
CA GLU A 169 -2.21 4.28 11.27
C GLU A 169 -0.80 3.86 10.87
N PHE A 170 -0.69 3.25 9.69
CA PHE A 170 0.57 2.77 9.14
C PHE A 170 0.47 2.52 7.63
N LEU A 171 1.59 2.58 6.94
CA LEU A 171 1.78 2.18 5.54
C LEU A 171 2.54 0.85 5.50
N ILE A 172 2.07 -0.10 4.72
CA ILE A 172 2.80 -1.33 4.36
C ILE A 172 3.24 -1.22 2.91
N ILE A 173 4.52 -1.48 2.66
CA ILE A 173 5.09 -1.66 1.32
C ILE A 173 5.62 -3.10 1.27
N GLY A 174 5.30 -3.84 0.22
CA GLY A 174 5.79 -5.22 0.05
C GLY A 174 6.10 -5.57 -1.40
N SER A 175 6.96 -6.57 -1.58
CA SER A 175 7.17 -7.23 -2.88
C SER A 175 5.98 -8.10 -3.26
N ASP A 176 5.95 -8.53 -4.51
CA ASP A 176 4.93 -9.45 -5.05
C ASP A 176 4.84 -10.75 -4.25
N GLY A 177 5.96 -11.29 -3.74
CA GLY A 177 5.95 -12.47 -2.87
C GLY A 177 5.06 -12.31 -1.62
N ILE A 178 4.90 -11.09 -1.10
CA ILE A 178 3.94 -10.80 -0.04
C ILE A 178 2.51 -10.68 -0.58
N TRP A 179 2.32 -9.89 -1.63
CA TRP A 179 1.00 -9.54 -2.14
C TRP A 179 0.31 -10.66 -2.91
N ASP A 180 1.07 -11.67 -3.36
CA ASP A 180 0.54 -12.91 -3.91
C ASP A 180 -0.07 -13.79 -2.81
N MET A 181 0.38 -13.66 -1.57
CA MET A 181 -0.13 -14.41 -0.40
C MET A 181 -1.15 -13.64 0.45
N PHE A 182 -1.34 -12.35 0.18
CA PHE A 182 -2.21 -11.47 0.95
C PHE A 182 -3.04 -10.56 0.04
N PHE A 183 -4.36 -10.58 0.25
CA PHE A 183 -5.19 -9.43 -0.11
C PHE A 183 -4.83 -8.23 0.78
N SER A 184 -4.87 -7.02 0.22
CA SER A 184 -4.52 -5.79 0.93
C SER A 184 -5.23 -5.63 2.27
N GLN A 185 -6.56 -5.81 2.29
CA GLN A 185 -7.35 -5.73 3.53
C GLN A 185 -6.95 -6.80 4.55
N ASN A 186 -6.73 -8.05 4.10
CA ASN A 186 -6.30 -9.13 4.99
C ASN A 186 -4.93 -8.86 5.62
N CYS A 187 -4.03 -8.21 4.88
CA CYS A 187 -2.72 -7.81 5.39
C CYS A 187 -2.86 -6.71 6.46
N ILE A 188 -3.68 -5.68 6.20
CA ILE A 188 -3.97 -4.63 7.18
C ILE A 188 -4.60 -5.22 8.45
N ASP A 189 -5.62 -6.07 8.32
CA ASP A 189 -6.29 -6.70 9.47
C ASP A 189 -5.35 -7.59 10.28
N PHE A 190 -4.43 -8.27 9.61
CA PHE A 190 -3.40 -9.06 10.26
C PHE A 190 -2.42 -8.15 11.02
N ALA A 191 -1.85 -7.15 10.36
CA ALA A 191 -0.89 -6.22 10.93
C ALA A 191 -1.49 -5.47 12.14
N ARG A 192 -2.73 -4.99 12.04
CA ARG A 192 -3.45 -4.35 13.14
C ARG A 192 -3.53 -5.24 14.36
N ARG A 193 -3.91 -6.52 14.20
CA ARG A 193 -4.02 -7.46 15.33
C ARG A 193 -2.68 -7.67 16.02
N ARG A 194 -1.60 -7.84 15.25
CA ARG A 194 -0.25 -8.01 15.81
C ARG A 194 0.25 -6.76 16.51
N LEU A 195 0.06 -5.59 15.92
CA LEU A 195 0.36 -4.32 16.57
C LEU A 195 -0.46 -4.12 17.86
N GLN A 196 -1.72 -4.55 17.91
CA GLN A 196 -2.53 -4.53 19.14
C GLN A 196 -2.00 -5.47 20.23
N GLU A 197 -1.38 -6.58 19.85
CA GLU A 197 -0.81 -7.55 20.79
C GLU A 197 0.51 -7.07 21.41
N HIS A 198 1.42 -6.49 20.62
CA HIS A 198 2.78 -6.20 21.07
C HIS A 198 3.32 -4.81 20.67
N ASN A 199 2.63 -4.08 19.79
CA ASN A 199 2.99 -2.73 19.32
C ASN A 199 4.44 -2.58 18.80
N ASP A 200 5.02 -3.66 18.25
CA ASP A 200 6.37 -3.69 17.69
C ASP A 200 6.29 -3.83 16.16
N VAL A 201 6.70 -2.77 15.44
CA VAL A 201 6.62 -2.70 13.98
C VAL A 201 7.54 -3.72 13.30
N LYS A 202 8.75 -3.95 13.83
CA LYS A 202 9.73 -4.89 13.25
C LYS A 202 9.25 -6.32 13.44
N LEU A 203 8.76 -6.66 14.63
CA LEU A 203 8.19 -7.98 14.88
C LEU A 203 6.95 -8.22 14.01
N CYS A 204 6.12 -7.19 13.80
CA CYS A 204 4.97 -7.30 12.91
C CYS A 204 5.39 -7.60 11.46
N CYS A 205 6.42 -6.92 10.94
CA CYS A 205 6.99 -7.21 9.61
C CYS A 205 7.45 -8.66 9.50
N LYS A 206 8.22 -9.14 10.47
CA LYS A 206 8.66 -10.56 10.52
C LYS A 206 7.47 -11.51 10.46
N GLN A 207 6.45 -11.25 11.26
CA GLN A 207 5.27 -12.11 11.32
C GLN A 207 4.41 -12.09 10.06
N ILE A 208 4.39 -10.99 9.30
CA ILE A 208 3.76 -10.94 7.97
C ILE A 208 4.48 -11.89 7.02
N VAL A 209 5.83 -11.88 7.03
CA VAL A 209 6.65 -12.76 6.19
C VAL A 209 6.47 -14.23 6.60
N GLU A 210 6.55 -14.54 7.90
CA GLU A 210 6.30 -15.91 8.40
C GLU A 210 4.91 -16.43 8.01
N GLU A 211 3.91 -15.55 8.00
CA GLU A 211 2.55 -15.90 7.58
C GLU A 211 2.46 -16.10 6.06
N ALA A 212 3.18 -15.33 5.25
CA ALA A 212 3.28 -15.57 3.80
C ALA A 212 3.91 -16.95 3.52
N ILE A 213 4.99 -17.30 4.22
CA ILE A 213 5.64 -18.63 4.13
C ILE A 213 4.65 -19.75 4.47
N LYS A 214 3.87 -19.59 5.55
CA LYS A 214 2.83 -20.56 5.94
C LYS A 214 1.74 -20.75 4.88
N ARG A 215 1.49 -19.73 4.06
CA ARG A 215 0.53 -19.80 2.94
C ARG A 215 1.13 -20.37 1.66
N GLY A 216 2.40 -20.75 1.68
CA GLY A 216 3.07 -21.38 0.53
C GLY A 216 3.78 -20.37 -0.37
N ALA A 217 4.21 -19.22 0.16
CA ALA A 217 5.12 -18.34 -0.56
C ALA A 217 6.35 -19.09 -1.05
N THR A 218 6.70 -18.90 -2.32
CA THR A 218 7.88 -19.49 -2.95
C THR A 218 8.88 -18.45 -3.44
N ASP A 219 8.46 -17.18 -3.53
CA ASP A 219 9.32 -16.08 -3.96
C ASP A 219 10.15 -15.48 -2.82
N ASN A 220 11.04 -14.54 -3.15
CA ASN A 220 11.61 -13.62 -2.18
C ASN A 220 10.48 -12.80 -1.52
N LEU A 221 10.64 -12.54 -0.23
CA LEU A 221 9.63 -11.90 0.59
C LEU A 221 10.24 -10.69 1.25
N THR A 222 9.76 -9.51 0.89
CA THR A 222 10.20 -8.26 1.52
C THR A 222 9.00 -7.43 1.93
N VAL A 223 9.00 -6.97 3.18
CA VAL A 223 8.00 -6.05 3.69
C VAL A 223 8.65 -4.92 4.48
N VAL A 224 8.17 -3.71 4.28
CA VAL A 224 8.51 -2.50 5.03
C VAL A 224 7.21 -1.91 5.58
N MET A 225 7.22 -1.55 6.86
CA MET A 225 6.09 -0.89 7.50
C MET A 225 6.56 0.42 8.13
N VAL A 226 5.77 1.48 7.92
CA VAL A 226 5.93 2.78 8.57
C VAL A 226 4.67 3.10 9.35
N SER A 227 4.75 3.10 10.67
CA SER A 227 3.68 3.51 11.58
C SER A 227 3.75 5.02 11.84
N PHE A 228 2.58 5.65 11.88
CA PHE A 228 2.41 7.09 12.11
C PHE A 228 2.04 7.42 13.57
N HIS A 229 1.96 6.41 14.44
CA HIS A 229 1.60 6.55 15.85
C HIS A 229 2.56 5.78 16.77
N MET A 230 2.73 6.29 17.99
CA MET A 230 3.45 5.58 19.07
C MET A 230 2.62 4.44 19.65
N GLU A 231 1.31 4.66 19.79
CA GLU A 231 0.36 3.68 20.31
C GLU A 231 -0.12 2.72 19.21
N PRO A 232 -0.58 1.52 19.58
CA PRO A 232 -1.11 0.56 18.61
C PRO A 232 -2.46 1.03 18.02
N PRO A 233 -2.86 0.51 16.85
CA PRO A 233 -4.15 0.81 16.24
C PRO A 233 -5.31 0.50 17.20
N ALA A 234 -6.26 1.43 17.35
CA ALA A 234 -7.43 1.22 18.22
C ALA A 234 -8.25 -0.02 17.80
N HIS A 235 -8.98 -0.63 18.73
CA HIS A 235 -9.93 -1.67 18.39
C HIS A 235 -11.09 -1.08 17.57
N VAL A 236 -11.28 -1.57 16.35
CA VAL A 236 -12.43 -1.18 15.53
C VAL A 236 -13.67 -1.85 16.13
N VAL A 237 -14.52 -1.08 16.79
CA VAL A 237 -15.84 -1.55 17.20
C VAL A 237 -16.68 -1.67 15.93
N VAL A 238 -16.71 -2.87 15.35
CA VAL A 238 -17.68 -3.17 14.30
C VAL A 238 -19.04 -3.23 14.99
N GLU A 239 -19.83 -2.16 14.88
CA GLU A 239 -21.26 -2.22 15.14
C GLU A 239 -21.86 -3.19 14.12
N ARG A 240 -21.90 -4.47 14.49
CA ARG A 240 -22.67 -5.46 13.74
C ARG A 240 -24.13 -5.07 13.93
N GLY A 241 -24.66 -4.30 12.99
CA GLY A 241 -26.10 -4.21 12.79
C GLY A 241 -26.63 -5.63 12.84
N ARG A 242 -27.56 -5.91 13.76
CA ARG A 242 -28.20 -7.22 13.86
C ARG A 242 -28.97 -7.47 12.57
N VAL A 243 -28.30 -7.98 11.55
CA VAL A 243 -29.00 -8.53 10.39
C VAL A 243 -29.68 -9.78 10.91
N ARG A 244 -30.98 -9.66 11.18
CA ARG A 244 -31.85 -10.81 11.41
C ARG A 244 -31.81 -11.62 10.12
N ARG A 245 -30.94 -12.62 10.06
CA ARG A 245 -30.93 -13.62 8.98
C ARG A 245 -32.21 -14.43 9.11
N SER A 246 -33.32 -13.91 8.58
CA SER A 246 -34.53 -14.68 8.36
C SER A 246 -34.48 -15.21 6.93
N ILE A 247 -34.24 -16.51 6.78
CA ILE A 247 -34.55 -17.22 5.55
C ILE A 247 -36.08 -17.35 5.50
N SER A 248 -36.70 -16.93 4.41
CA SER A 248 -38.13 -17.19 4.18
C SER A 248 -38.37 -18.70 4.07
N THR A 249 -39.57 -19.15 4.41
CA THR A 249 -39.99 -20.56 4.26
C THR A 249 -39.77 -21.07 2.83
N GLU A 250 -39.96 -20.21 1.82
CA GLU A 250 -39.68 -20.50 0.42
C GLU A 250 -38.17 -20.67 0.13
N GLY A 251 -37.32 -19.80 0.70
CA GLY A 251 -35.87 -19.93 0.57
C GLY A 251 -35.33 -21.22 1.21
N LEU A 252 -35.96 -21.68 2.29
CA LEU A 252 -35.63 -22.94 2.97
C LEU A 252 -36.04 -24.17 2.13
N GLN A 253 -37.17 -24.09 1.42
CA GLN A 253 -37.62 -25.16 0.52
C GLN A 253 -36.75 -25.26 -0.74
N ASN A 254 -36.32 -24.13 -1.31
CA ASN A 254 -35.40 -24.12 -2.45
C ASN A 254 -34.02 -24.73 -2.12
N LEU A 255 -33.52 -24.48 -0.91
CA LEU A 255 -32.28 -25.09 -0.44
C LEU A 255 -32.41 -26.60 -0.19
N ARG A 256 -33.56 -27.07 0.29
CA ARG A 256 -33.83 -28.52 0.39
C ARG A 256 -33.85 -29.20 -0.97
N GLY A 257 -34.51 -28.60 -1.96
CA GLY A 257 -34.53 -29.13 -3.32
C GLY A 257 -33.16 -29.25 -3.98
N LEU A 258 -32.20 -28.39 -3.60
CA LEU A 258 -30.82 -28.42 -4.09
C LEU A 258 -29.92 -29.45 -3.39
N LEU A 259 -30.25 -29.85 -2.16
CA LEU A 259 -29.48 -30.83 -1.40
C LEU A 259 -29.98 -32.26 -1.60
N ASP A 260 -31.21 -32.42 -2.08
CA ASP A 260 -31.83 -33.71 -2.39
C ASP A 260 -31.64 -34.13 -3.87
N CYS A 261 -30.66 -33.54 -4.59
CA CYS A 261 -30.25 -33.91 -5.95
C CYS A 261 -28.90 -34.63 -5.97
#